data_AF-A0AAE2M604-F1
#
_entry.id   AF-A0AAE2M604-F1
#
_cell.length_a   1.000
_cell.length_b   1.000
_cell.length_c   1.000
_cell.angle_alpha   90.00
_cell.angle_beta   90.00
_cell.angle_gamma   90.00
#
_symmetry.space_group_name_H-M   'P 1'
#
loop_
_entity.id
_entity.type
_entity.pdbx_description
1 polymer ?
#
loop_
_entity_poly.entity_id
_entity_poly.type
_entity_poly.pdbx_seq_one_letter_code
_entity_poly.pdbx_strand_id
1 'polypeptide(L)'
;MYEQDSLSALDAITEAQRIAFAPMLFQTALCLRNAGVLTWLDKQGKRGATLDEITANSTINEYAASILLDMGLSGRIITHKEGYYYLAKVGHFLLHDTMTRVNMDFTQDVCYQGLFYLENALKEGKPAGLKTFGDWSTIYPALSQLPLAARESWFAFDHYYSDGAFDAALPYVFASAPATLYDVGGNTGKWALRCCQHDDNITVTLLDLPQQIALARENIENAGLSHRINFHAVDMLSDSPLPAGADIWWMSQFLDCFSPEQIIAMLRNVARVMKPGAKLFIMELFWDAQKFEAASFSLNASSLYFTCMANGNSRFYSVERFYHYLNLAGFQVDERHDNLGVGHTLLICQKKK
;
A
#
# COMPACT_ATOMS: atom_id res chain seq x y z
N MET A 1 19.82 7.56 2.16
CA MET A 1 20.16 6.13 1.92
C MET A 1 20.91 5.93 0.61
N TYR A 2 20.60 6.67 -0.46
CA TYR A 2 21.11 6.43 -1.81
C TYR A 2 22.19 7.43 -2.28
N GLU A 3 22.97 8.02 -1.36
CA GLU A 3 23.92 9.09 -1.68
C GLU A 3 25.27 8.58 -2.21
N GLN A 4 25.58 7.30 -1.99
CA GLN A 4 26.86 6.69 -2.36
C GLN A 4 26.63 5.28 -2.93
N ASP A 5 27.38 4.93 -3.98
CA ASP A 5 27.46 3.56 -4.47
C ASP A 5 28.46 2.79 -3.59
N SER A 6 27.96 1.78 -2.87
CA SER A 6 28.74 1.00 -1.90
C SER A 6 29.09 -0.40 -2.40
N LEU A 7 28.62 -0.80 -3.59
CA LEU A 7 28.88 -2.13 -4.11
C LEU A 7 30.25 -2.23 -4.75
N SER A 8 30.94 -3.35 -4.54
CA SER A 8 32.08 -3.72 -5.38
C SER A 8 31.59 -4.05 -6.79
N ALA A 9 32.48 -4.01 -7.79
CA ALA A 9 32.12 -4.40 -9.15
C ALA A 9 31.56 -5.83 -9.23
N LEU A 10 32.06 -6.75 -8.39
CA LEU A 10 31.60 -8.14 -8.33
C LEU A 10 30.20 -8.25 -7.70
N ASP A 11 29.93 -7.48 -6.64
CA ASP A 11 28.61 -7.46 -6.03
C ASP A 11 27.58 -6.79 -6.96
N ALA A 12 27.98 -5.73 -7.66
CA ALA A 12 27.13 -5.04 -8.62
C ALA A 12 26.70 -5.93 -9.79
N ILE A 13 27.63 -6.70 -10.40
CA ILE A 13 27.24 -7.66 -11.45
C ILE A 13 26.37 -8.80 -10.91
N THR A 14 26.59 -9.20 -9.66
CA THR A 14 25.75 -10.21 -8.99
C THR A 14 24.32 -9.70 -8.81
N GLU A 15 24.15 -8.49 -8.27
CA GLU A 15 22.82 -7.88 -8.11
C GLU A 15 22.14 -7.64 -9.47
N ALA A 16 22.90 -7.26 -10.52
CA ALA A 16 22.36 -7.15 -11.87
C ALA A 16 21.81 -8.49 -12.40
N GLN A 17 22.51 -9.60 -12.17
CA GLN A 17 22.00 -10.94 -12.53
C GLN A 17 20.77 -11.33 -11.70
N ARG A 18 20.72 -10.95 -10.42
CA ARG A 18 19.53 -11.16 -9.58
C ARG A 18 18.32 -10.40 -10.14
N ILE A 19 18.51 -9.18 -10.65
CA ILE A 19 17.45 -8.43 -11.33
C ILE A 19 17.01 -9.14 -12.61
N ALA A 20 17.94 -9.57 -13.46
CA ALA A 20 17.64 -10.22 -14.73
C ALA A 20 16.81 -11.50 -14.57
N PHE A 21 17.06 -12.28 -13.51
CA PHE A 21 16.35 -13.52 -13.19
C PHE A 21 15.33 -13.35 -12.05
N ALA A 22 15.00 -12.12 -11.66
CA ALA A 22 14.04 -11.85 -10.59
C ALA A 22 12.67 -12.53 -10.81
N PRO A 23 12.10 -12.58 -12.03
CA PRO A 23 10.83 -13.28 -12.25
C PRO A 23 10.91 -14.78 -11.90
N MET A 24 12.00 -15.45 -12.30
CA MET A 24 12.23 -16.86 -12.01
C MET A 24 12.48 -17.09 -10.51
N LEU A 25 13.26 -16.21 -9.86
CA LEU A 25 13.50 -16.29 -8.42
C LEU A 25 12.21 -16.06 -7.62
N PHE A 26 11.39 -15.08 -8.02
CA PHE A 26 10.10 -14.80 -7.41
C PHE A 26 9.15 -16.00 -7.50
N GLN A 27 9.00 -16.59 -8.69
CA GLN A 27 8.20 -17.81 -8.88
C GLN A 27 8.76 -19.00 -8.10
N THR A 28 10.09 -19.14 -8.02
CA THR A 28 10.74 -20.18 -7.20
C THR A 28 10.34 -20.03 -5.73
N ALA A 29 10.42 -18.82 -5.18
CA ALA A 29 10.06 -18.53 -3.80
C ALA A 29 8.58 -18.86 -3.51
N LEU A 30 7.67 -18.45 -4.41
CA LEU A 30 6.25 -18.79 -4.31
C LEU A 30 6.00 -20.30 -4.35
N CYS A 31 6.62 -21.00 -5.30
CA CYS A 31 6.47 -22.45 -5.44
C CYS A 31 6.99 -23.19 -4.21
N LEU A 32 8.18 -22.84 -3.70
CA LEU A 32 8.72 -23.42 -2.46
C LEU A 32 7.79 -23.19 -1.26
N ARG A 33 7.21 -21.99 -1.14
CA ARG A 33 6.29 -21.64 -0.06
C ARG A 33 4.97 -22.40 -0.19
N ASN A 34 4.33 -22.32 -1.36
CA ASN A 34 2.99 -22.85 -1.60
C ASN A 34 2.96 -24.39 -1.69
N ALA A 35 4.07 -25.01 -2.11
CA ALA A 35 4.21 -26.47 -2.09
C ALA A 35 4.43 -27.05 -0.67
N GLY A 36 4.63 -26.20 0.34
CA GLY A 36 4.87 -26.61 1.71
C GLY A 36 6.33 -26.92 2.05
N VAL A 37 7.27 -26.72 1.11
CA VAL A 37 8.71 -26.98 1.33
C VAL A 37 9.26 -26.08 2.43
N LEU A 38 9.01 -24.76 2.36
CA LEU A 38 9.51 -23.84 3.39
C LEU A 38 8.92 -24.16 4.77
N THR A 39 7.62 -24.45 4.83
CA THR A 39 6.92 -24.85 6.06
C THR A 39 7.50 -26.15 6.65
N TRP A 40 7.84 -27.12 5.80
CA TRP A 40 8.46 -28.36 6.25
C TRP A 40 9.86 -28.12 6.83
N LEU A 41 10.70 -27.35 6.12
CA LEU A 41 12.04 -27.00 6.58
C LEU A 41 12.02 -26.19 7.89
N ASP A 42 11.07 -25.27 8.04
CA ASP A 42 10.85 -24.51 9.27
C ASP A 42 10.59 -25.42 10.46
N LYS A 43 9.70 -26.42 10.29
CA LYS A 43 9.39 -27.42 11.32
C LYS A 43 10.58 -28.28 11.72
N GLN A 44 11.48 -28.59 10.78
CA GLN A 44 12.69 -29.37 11.10
C GLN A 44 13.75 -28.57 11.85
N GLY A 45 13.74 -27.25 11.72
CA GLY A 45 14.67 -26.35 12.38
C GLY A 45 16.13 -26.77 12.16
N LYS A 46 16.86 -27.02 13.26
CA LYS A 46 18.29 -27.37 13.23
C LYS A 46 18.58 -28.77 12.66
N ARG A 47 17.57 -29.64 12.52
CA ARG A 47 17.74 -30.97 11.93
C ARG A 47 17.94 -30.89 10.41
N GLY A 48 17.30 -29.91 9.77
CA GLY A 48 17.17 -29.87 8.31
C GLY A 48 16.34 -31.03 7.77
N ALA A 49 16.28 -31.15 6.44
CA ALA A 49 15.62 -32.25 5.76
C ALA A 49 16.39 -32.68 4.51
N THR A 50 16.39 -33.97 4.19
CA THR A 50 16.89 -34.48 2.90
C THR A 50 15.91 -34.18 1.77
N LEU A 51 16.34 -34.35 0.52
CA LEU A 51 15.46 -34.25 -0.65
C LEU A 51 14.25 -35.21 -0.53
N ASP A 52 14.49 -36.47 -0.17
CA ASP A 52 13.44 -37.48 0.00
C ASP A 52 12.42 -37.06 1.07
N GLU A 53 12.89 -36.53 2.20
CA GLU A 53 12.01 -36.03 3.26
C GLU A 53 11.18 -34.82 2.79
N ILE A 54 11.76 -33.93 1.98
CA ILE A 54 11.05 -32.78 1.41
C ILE A 54 9.98 -33.26 0.43
N THR A 55 10.32 -34.14 -0.51
CA THR A 55 9.38 -34.68 -1.49
C THR A 55 8.24 -35.45 -0.81
N ALA A 56 8.52 -36.21 0.26
CA ALA A 56 7.49 -36.93 1.01
C ALA A 56 6.54 -36.02 1.81
N ASN A 57 6.93 -34.77 2.10
CA ASN A 57 6.18 -33.84 2.95
C ASN A 57 5.80 -32.53 2.24
N SER A 58 5.84 -32.50 0.91
CA SER A 58 5.40 -31.39 0.07
C SER A 58 4.49 -31.88 -1.05
N THR A 59 3.90 -30.97 -1.81
CA THR A 59 2.97 -31.31 -2.91
C THR A 59 3.66 -31.54 -4.25
N ILE A 60 5.00 -31.54 -4.28
CA ILE A 60 5.81 -31.59 -5.50
C ILE A 60 6.67 -32.87 -5.57
N ASN A 61 6.91 -33.34 -6.79
CA ASN A 61 7.77 -34.51 -7.02
C ASN A 61 9.26 -34.18 -6.88
N GLU A 62 10.12 -35.20 -6.91
CA GLU A 62 11.57 -35.08 -6.73
C GLU A 62 12.23 -34.14 -7.74
N TYR A 63 11.83 -34.19 -9.02
CA TYR A 63 12.36 -33.30 -10.05
C TYR A 63 12.04 -31.83 -9.73
N ALA A 64 10.76 -31.55 -9.45
CA ALA A 64 10.31 -30.20 -9.12
C ALA A 64 10.95 -29.69 -7.82
N ALA A 65 11.07 -30.54 -6.80
CA ALA A 65 11.78 -30.20 -5.57
C ALA A 65 13.25 -29.87 -5.85
N SER A 66 13.96 -30.72 -6.58
CA SER A 66 15.39 -30.53 -6.91
C SER A 66 15.64 -29.17 -7.59
N ILE A 67 14.91 -28.85 -8.67
CA ILE A 67 15.14 -27.59 -9.40
C ILE A 67 14.80 -26.34 -8.55
N LEU A 68 13.76 -26.42 -7.72
CA LEU A 68 13.35 -25.32 -6.87
C LEU A 68 14.32 -25.14 -5.70
N LEU A 69 14.88 -26.23 -5.17
CA LEU A 69 15.90 -26.18 -4.13
C LEU A 69 17.21 -25.57 -4.67
N ASP A 70 17.65 -25.93 -5.89
CA ASP A 70 18.83 -25.35 -6.52
C ASP A 70 18.71 -23.83 -6.70
N MET A 71 17.57 -23.37 -7.23
CA MET A 71 17.30 -21.94 -7.35
C MET A 71 17.07 -21.29 -5.99
N GLY A 72 16.49 -22.01 -5.02
CA GLY A 72 16.31 -21.57 -3.63
C GLY A 72 17.63 -21.33 -2.90
N LEU A 73 18.65 -22.17 -3.15
CA LEU A 73 20.02 -21.97 -2.67
C LEU A 73 20.64 -20.70 -3.27
N SER A 74 20.54 -20.55 -4.59
CA SER A 74 21.02 -19.36 -5.31
C SER A 74 20.31 -18.07 -4.85
N GLY A 75 19.02 -18.18 -4.52
CA GLY A 75 18.19 -17.12 -3.93
C GLY A 75 18.42 -16.87 -2.45
N ARG A 76 19.29 -17.65 -1.79
CA ARG A 76 19.54 -17.62 -0.33
C ARG A 76 18.28 -17.85 0.52
N ILE A 77 17.26 -18.48 -0.06
CA ILE A 77 15.99 -18.83 0.60
C ILE A 77 16.21 -20.00 1.57
N ILE A 78 17.11 -20.91 1.19
CA ILE A 78 17.53 -22.08 1.95
C ILE A 78 19.05 -22.19 1.96
N THR A 79 19.59 -23.04 2.83
CA THR A 79 21.00 -23.45 2.83
C THR A 79 21.08 -24.96 2.77
N HIS A 80 22.24 -25.49 2.38
CA HIS A 80 22.48 -26.93 2.28
C HIS A 80 23.80 -27.29 2.94
N LYS A 81 23.80 -28.37 3.75
CA LYS A 81 24.99 -28.91 4.40
C LYS A 81 24.85 -30.42 4.55
N GLU A 82 25.85 -31.17 4.09
CA GLU A 82 25.98 -32.62 4.29
C GLU A 82 24.73 -33.43 3.87
N GLY A 83 24.06 -33.04 2.78
CA GLY A 83 22.87 -33.73 2.26
C GLY A 83 21.54 -33.23 2.84
N TYR A 84 21.58 -32.25 3.75
CA TYR A 84 20.39 -31.67 4.39
C TYR A 84 20.19 -30.23 3.98
N TYR A 85 18.95 -29.86 3.68
CA TYR A 85 18.51 -28.51 3.44
C TYR A 85 17.96 -27.89 4.72
N TYR A 86 18.15 -26.58 4.88
CA TYR A 86 17.71 -25.81 6.03
C TYR A 86 17.06 -24.51 5.57
N LEU A 87 16.03 -24.07 6.27
CA LEU A 87 15.44 -22.76 6.02
C LEU A 87 16.45 -21.66 6.35
N ALA A 88 16.73 -20.78 5.39
CA ALA A 88 17.59 -19.62 5.62
C ALA A 88 16.75 -18.42 6.11
N LYS A 89 17.42 -17.35 6.52
CA LYS A 89 16.74 -16.13 6.99
C LYS A 89 15.79 -15.54 5.95
N VAL A 90 16.20 -15.49 4.66
CA VAL A 90 15.31 -15.01 3.60
C VAL A 90 14.05 -15.88 3.50
N GLY A 91 14.21 -17.20 3.51
CA GLY A 91 13.08 -18.14 3.52
C GLY A 91 12.17 -17.98 4.73
N HIS A 92 12.73 -17.67 5.91
CA HIS A 92 11.96 -17.40 7.12
C HIS A 92 11.06 -16.17 6.95
N PHE A 93 11.57 -15.04 6.45
CA PHE A 93 10.74 -13.85 6.20
C PHE A 93 9.73 -14.09 5.06
N LEU A 94 10.10 -14.79 3.98
CA LEU A 94 9.15 -15.18 2.93
C LEU A 94 7.99 -16.04 3.46
N LEU A 95 8.23 -16.82 4.51
CA LEU A 95 7.23 -17.69 5.13
C LEU A 95 6.37 -16.98 6.17
N HIS A 96 6.97 -16.14 7.04
CA HIS A 96 6.34 -15.65 8.26
C HIS A 96 6.05 -14.15 8.31
N ASP A 97 6.79 -13.33 7.54
CA ASP A 97 6.64 -11.87 7.62
C ASP A 97 5.40 -11.40 6.88
N THR A 98 4.50 -10.73 7.59
CA THR A 98 3.21 -10.29 7.06
C THR A 98 3.36 -9.39 5.84
N MET A 99 4.25 -8.38 5.91
CA MET A 99 4.49 -7.45 4.80
C MET A 99 4.97 -8.19 3.55
N THR A 100 5.95 -9.08 3.72
CA THR A 100 6.54 -9.86 2.63
C THR A 100 5.48 -10.74 1.97
N ARG A 101 4.66 -11.44 2.76
CA ARG A 101 3.59 -12.29 2.24
C ARG A 101 2.55 -11.48 1.47
N VAL A 102 2.04 -10.41 2.07
CA VAL A 102 1.05 -9.52 1.44
C VAL A 102 1.59 -8.97 0.11
N ASN A 103 2.83 -8.47 0.11
CA ASN A 103 3.46 -7.95 -1.10
C ASN A 103 3.64 -9.04 -2.18
N MET A 104 4.04 -10.25 -1.80
CA MET A 104 4.22 -11.36 -2.75
C MET A 104 2.91 -11.82 -3.36
N ASP A 105 1.87 -11.98 -2.54
CA ASP A 105 0.55 -12.44 -2.99
C ASP A 105 -0.09 -11.39 -3.89
N PHE A 106 -0.02 -10.11 -3.49
CA PHE A 106 -0.41 -8.99 -4.34
C PHE A 106 0.36 -8.95 -5.66
N THR A 107 1.68 -9.10 -5.63
CA THR A 107 2.50 -9.11 -6.83
C THR A 107 2.10 -10.25 -7.75
N GLN A 108 1.90 -11.45 -7.22
CA GLN A 108 1.53 -12.64 -7.98
C GLN A 108 0.14 -12.52 -8.62
N ASP A 109 -0.86 -12.19 -7.81
CA ASP A 109 -2.26 -12.32 -8.18
C ASP A 109 -2.79 -11.08 -8.90
N VAL A 110 -2.21 -9.91 -8.65
CA VAL A 110 -2.65 -8.63 -9.23
C VAL A 110 -1.69 -8.13 -10.29
N CYS A 111 -0.38 -8.12 -10.00
CA CYS A 111 0.57 -7.36 -10.80
C CYS A 111 1.30 -8.18 -11.87
N TYR A 112 1.63 -9.45 -11.60
CA TYR A 112 2.68 -10.19 -12.29
C TYR A 112 2.45 -10.27 -13.80
N GLN A 113 1.23 -10.59 -14.23
CA GLN A 113 0.88 -10.66 -15.64
C GLN A 113 0.81 -9.27 -16.29
N GLY A 114 0.21 -8.30 -15.60
CA GLY A 114 0.03 -6.95 -16.12
C GLY A 114 1.34 -6.19 -16.29
N LEU A 115 2.33 -6.42 -15.41
CA LEU A 115 3.64 -5.77 -15.45
C LEU A 115 4.42 -6.00 -16.76
N PHE A 116 4.08 -7.04 -17.53
CA PHE A 116 4.59 -7.21 -18.89
C PHE A 116 4.27 -5.99 -19.79
N TYR A 117 3.20 -5.26 -19.50
CA TYR A 117 2.77 -4.07 -20.23
C TYR A 117 3.16 -2.74 -19.56
N LEU A 118 4.07 -2.75 -18.59
CA LEU A 118 4.50 -1.54 -17.87
C LEU A 118 5.04 -0.46 -18.83
N GLU A 119 5.81 -0.85 -19.86
CA GLU A 119 6.33 0.10 -20.85
C GLU A 119 5.20 0.82 -21.61
N ASN A 120 4.15 0.08 -22.00
CA ASN A 120 2.98 0.67 -22.67
C ASN A 120 2.25 1.62 -21.72
N ALA A 121 2.05 1.21 -20.47
CA ALA A 121 1.38 2.04 -19.47
C ALA A 121 2.10 3.37 -19.26
N LEU A 122 3.44 3.35 -19.20
CA LEU A 122 4.28 4.55 -19.07
C LEU A 122 4.19 5.47 -20.29
N LYS A 123 4.15 4.91 -21.51
CA LYS A 123 4.04 5.70 -22.74
C LYS A 123 2.65 6.33 -22.91
N GLU A 124 1.61 5.59 -22.53
CA GLU A 124 0.22 5.98 -22.76
C GLU A 124 -0.37 6.81 -21.60
N GLY A 125 0.24 6.75 -20.41
CA GLY A 125 -0.32 7.35 -19.19
C GLY A 125 -1.64 6.69 -18.76
N LYS A 126 -1.79 5.38 -19.03
CA LYS A 126 -2.99 4.57 -18.80
C LYS A 126 -2.61 3.19 -18.25
N PRO A 127 -3.50 2.50 -17.52
CA PRO A 127 -3.17 1.20 -16.92
C PRO A 127 -3.19 0.07 -17.95
N ALA A 128 -2.22 0.05 -18.87
CA ALA A 128 -2.17 -0.90 -19.98
C ALA A 128 -2.06 -2.37 -19.55
N GLY A 129 -1.65 -2.64 -18.31
CA GLY A 129 -1.62 -3.97 -17.70
C GLY A 129 -3.00 -4.45 -17.25
N LEU A 130 -3.95 -3.55 -16.95
CA LEU A 130 -5.28 -3.91 -16.45
C LEU A 130 -6.08 -4.80 -17.40
N LYS A 131 -5.77 -4.75 -18.71
CA LYS A 131 -6.35 -5.61 -19.74
C LYS A 131 -6.15 -7.11 -19.51
N THR A 132 -5.21 -7.51 -18.63
CA THR A 132 -5.09 -8.92 -18.23
C THR A 132 -6.30 -9.40 -17.42
N PHE A 133 -7.05 -8.48 -16.82
CA PHE A 133 -8.34 -8.76 -16.18
C PHE A 133 -9.53 -8.34 -17.04
N GLY A 134 -9.45 -7.19 -17.71
CA GLY A 134 -10.52 -6.68 -18.57
C GLY A 134 -10.37 -5.21 -18.94
N ASP A 135 -11.33 -4.70 -19.72
CA ASP A 135 -11.25 -3.40 -20.38
C ASP A 135 -11.91 -2.28 -19.56
N TRP A 136 -11.35 -1.98 -18.39
CA TRP A 136 -11.77 -0.83 -17.57
C TRP A 136 -10.78 0.33 -17.70
N SER A 137 -11.27 1.55 -17.46
CA SER A 137 -10.42 2.76 -17.46
C SER A 137 -9.49 2.80 -16.24
N THR A 138 -9.93 2.27 -15.10
CA THR A 138 -9.16 2.12 -13.87
C THR A 138 -9.60 0.85 -13.14
N ILE A 139 -8.78 0.36 -12.21
CA ILE A 139 -9.08 -0.87 -11.46
C ILE A 139 -10.20 -0.68 -10.42
N TYR A 140 -10.37 0.53 -9.88
CA TYR A 140 -11.23 0.77 -8.70
C TYR A 140 -12.71 0.36 -8.90
N PRO A 141 -13.38 0.67 -10.04
CA PRO A 141 -14.74 0.20 -10.29
C PRO A 141 -14.83 -1.31 -10.56
N ALA A 142 -13.71 -1.95 -10.88
CA ALA A 142 -13.62 -3.35 -11.26
C ALA A 142 -13.24 -4.28 -10.09
N LEU A 143 -12.88 -3.75 -8.91
CA LEU A 143 -12.39 -4.53 -7.77
C LEU A 143 -13.31 -5.70 -7.38
N SER A 144 -14.63 -5.49 -7.41
CA SER A 144 -15.61 -6.53 -7.09
C SER A 144 -15.72 -7.63 -8.16
N GLN A 145 -15.26 -7.34 -9.38
CA GLN A 145 -15.31 -8.21 -10.57
C GLN A 145 -13.99 -8.93 -10.83
N LEU A 146 -12.91 -8.60 -10.09
CA LEU A 146 -11.63 -9.30 -10.21
C LEU A 146 -11.77 -10.79 -9.83
N PRO A 147 -10.93 -11.68 -10.40
CA PRO A 147 -10.82 -13.05 -9.94
C PRO A 147 -10.61 -13.13 -8.43
N LEU A 148 -11.13 -14.19 -7.79
CA LEU A 148 -11.16 -14.29 -6.32
C LEU A 148 -9.80 -14.04 -5.66
N ALA A 149 -8.74 -14.72 -6.13
CA ALA A 149 -7.38 -14.55 -5.60
C ALA A 149 -6.86 -13.11 -5.77
N ALA A 150 -7.03 -12.52 -6.95
CA ALA A 150 -6.63 -11.13 -7.21
C ALA A 150 -7.38 -10.16 -6.29
N ARG A 151 -8.68 -10.36 -6.10
CA ARG A 151 -9.51 -9.53 -5.21
C ARG A 151 -9.07 -9.65 -3.74
N GLU A 152 -8.85 -10.86 -3.25
CA GLU A 152 -8.40 -11.10 -1.88
C GLU A 152 -7.01 -10.52 -1.63
N SER A 153 -6.06 -10.76 -2.53
CA SER A 153 -4.70 -10.23 -2.45
C SER A 153 -4.67 -8.70 -2.57
N TRP A 154 -5.52 -8.11 -3.41
CA TRP A 154 -5.68 -6.66 -3.49
C TRP A 154 -6.19 -6.06 -2.19
N PHE A 155 -7.26 -6.62 -1.61
CA PHE A 155 -7.79 -6.12 -0.34
C PHE A 155 -6.80 -6.34 0.80
N ALA A 156 -6.09 -7.47 0.85
CA ALA A 156 -5.06 -7.69 1.86
C ALA A 156 -3.94 -6.65 1.79
N PHE A 157 -3.52 -6.28 0.57
CA PHE A 157 -2.55 -5.19 0.33
C PHE A 157 -3.09 -3.85 0.81
N ASP A 158 -4.27 -3.45 0.35
CA ASP A 158 -4.92 -2.19 0.75
C ASP A 158 -5.07 -2.09 2.28
N HIS A 159 -5.57 -3.14 2.93
CA HIS A 159 -5.74 -3.18 4.38
C HIS A 159 -4.42 -3.03 5.13
N TYR A 160 -3.36 -3.72 4.68
CA TYR A 160 -2.05 -3.67 5.33
C TYR A 160 -1.45 -2.27 5.32
N TYR A 161 -1.56 -1.56 4.20
CA TYR A 161 -0.98 -0.22 4.05
C TYR A 161 -1.92 0.91 4.52
N SER A 162 -3.20 0.65 4.79
CA SER A 162 -4.16 1.69 5.21
C SER A 162 -4.50 1.67 6.70
N ASP A 163 -4.58 0.50 7.34
CA ASP A 163 -5.12 0.41 8.73
C ASP A 163 -4.07 0.70 9.82
N GLY A 164 -2.78 0.65 9.49
CA GLY A 164 -1.69 0.57 10.48
C GLY A 164 -1.41 1.84 11.29
N ALA A 165 -1.90 3.02 10.90
CA ALA A 165 -1.47 4.30 11.47
C ALA A 165 -2.58 5.13 12.15
N PHE A 166 -3.86 4.73 12.05
CA PHE A 166 -4.96 5.53 12.59
C PHE A 166 -4.83 5.79 14.11
N ASP A 167 -4.56 4.75 14.90
CA ASP A 167 -4.48 4.91 16.36
C ASP A 167 -3.30 5.82 16.76
N ALA A 168 -2.21 5.80 15.99
CA ALA A 168 -1.07 6.68 16.18
C ALA A 168 -1.35 8.13 15.76
N ALA A 169 -2.32 8.37 14.87
CA ALA A 169 -2.72 9.69 14.42
C ALA A 169 -3.69 10.39 15.40
N LEU A 170 -4.49 9.64 16.17
CA LEU A 170 -5.50 10.17 17.09
C LEU A 170 -4.96 11.29 18.02
N PRO A 171 -3.81 11.13 18.72
CA PRO A 171 -3.31 12.17 19.61
C PRO A 171 -3.01 13.50 18.92
N TYR A 172 -2.59 13.46 17.65
CA TYR A 172 -2.29 14.65 16.86
C TYR A 172 -3.58 15.34 16.37
N VAL A 173 -4.54 14.55 15.89
CA VAL A 173 -5.82 15.05 15.38
C VAL A 173 -6.64 15.69 16.51
N PHE A 174 -6.67 15.06 17.68
CA PHE A 174 -7.46 15.52 18.81
C PHE A 174 -6.74 16.53 19.73
N ALA A 175 -5.48 16.88 19.44
CA ALA A 175 -4.73 17.89 20.21
C ALA A 175 -5.41 19.28 20.22
N SER A 176 -6.22 19.60 19.20
CA SER A 176 -6.99 20.84 19.10
C SER A 176 -8.45 20.73 19.59
N ALA A 177 -8.86 19.56 20.10
CA ALA A 177 -10.25 19.24 20.46
C ALA A 177 -11.27 19.65 19.37
N PRO A 178 -11.15 19.11 18.14
CA PRO A 178 -12.04 19.44 17.02
C PRO A 178 -13.49 19.02 17.30
N ALA A 179 -14.46 19.83 16.88
CA ALA A 179 -15.88 19.49 16.96
C ALA A 179 -16.39 18.85 15.67
N THR A 180 -15.81 19.23 14.52
CA THR A 180 -16.19 18.71 13.20
C THR A 180 -14.97 18.30 12.38
N LEU A 181 -14.94 17.05 11.91
CA LEU A 181 -13.91 16.51 11.02
C LEU A 181 -14.52 16.05 9.69
N TYR A 182 -13.91 16.41 8.57
CA TYR A 182 -14.26 15.89 7.26
C TYR A 182 -13.22 14.87 6.82
N ASP A 183 -13.67 13.64 6.59
CA ASP A 183 -12.86 12.50 6.18
C ASP A 183 -13.02 12.31 4.66
N VAL A 184 -12.03 12.79 3.91
CA VAL A 184 -12.03 12.79 2.44
C VAL A 184 -11.42 11.47 1.94
N GLY A 185 -12.19 10.74 1.14
CA GLY A 185 -11.82 9.39 0.72
C GLY A 185 -11.97 8.36 1.84
N GLY A 186 -12.88 8.60 2.79
CA GLY A 186 -13.04 7.78 4.00
C GLY A 186 -13.48 6.33 3.76
N ASN A 187 -13.77 5.93 2.51
CA ASN A 187 -14.06 4.55 2.10
C ASN A 187 -15.13 3.89 3.00
N THR A 188 -14.76 2.88 3.78
CA THR A 188 -15.65 2.10 4.66
C THR A 188 -15.93 2.79 6.00
N GLY A 189 -15.37 3.97 6.25
CA GLY A 189 -15.59 4.78 7.46
C GLY A 189 -14.75 4.36 8.67
N LYS A 190 -13.72 3.52 8.49
CA LYS A 190 -12.87 3.00 9.59
C LYS A 190 -12.23 4.10 10.44
N TRP A 191 -11.81 5.20 9.81
CA TRP A 191 -11.25 6.35 10.52
C TRP A 191 -12.33 7.12 11.29
N ALA A 192 -13.46 7.42 10.65
CA ALA A 192 -14.60 8.06 11.30
C ALA A 192 -15.08 7.29 12.55
N LEU A 193 -15.16 5.96 12.48
CA LEU A 193 -15.50 5.11 13.62
C LEU A 193 -14.50 5.27 14.77
N ARG A 194 -13.19 5.25 14.49
CA ARG A 194 -12.14 5.45 15.50
C ARG A 194 -12.20 6.83 16.14
N CYS A 195 -12.39 7.88 15.33
CA CYS A 195 -12.60 9.24 15.83
C CYS A 195 -13.78 9.29 16.81
N CYS A 196 -14.92 8.71 16.44
CA CYS A 196 -16.10 8.71 17.29
C CYS A 196 -15.96 7.86 18.57
N GLN A 197 -15.13 6.82 18.55
CA GLN A 197 -14.79 6.03 19.74
C GLN A 197 -13.79 6.75 20.66
N HIS A 198 -12.95 7.62 20.10
CA HIS A 198 -11.90 8.33 20.84
C HIS A 198 -12.44 9.56 21.60
N ASP A 199 -13.35 10.31 20.99
CA ASP A 199 -13.93 11.52 21.54
C ASP A 199 -15.46 11.48 21.40
N ASP A 200 -16.21 11.80 22.45
CA ASP A 200 -17.69 11.73 22.42
C ASP A 200 -18.36 12.93 21.73
N ASN A 201 -17.63 14.03 21.54
CA ASN A 201 -18.15 15.30 21.02
C ASN A 201 -17.87 15.50 19.53
N ILE A 202 -16.95 14.74 18.93
CA ILE A 202 -16.64 14.86 17.51
C ILE A 202 -17.82 14.42 16.63
N THR A 203 -18.10 15.21 15.60
CA THR A 203 -18.93 14.82 14.46
C THR A 203 -18.04 14.63 13.24
N VAL A 204 -18.19 13.53 12.52
CA VAL A 204 -17.42 13.25 11.31
C VAL A 204 -18.33 13.30 10.09
N THR A 205 -17.88 13.87 8.97
CA THR A 205 -18.57 13.75 7.68
C THR A 205 -17.64 13.04 6.69
N LEU A 206 -18.10 11.91 6.14
CA LEU A 206 -17.40 11.21 5.07
C LEU A 206 -17.67 11.90 3.73
N LEU A 207 -16.62 12.23 2.99
CA LEU A 207 -16.68 12.77 1.63
C LEU A 207 -16.11 11.73 0.67
N ASP A 208 -16.96 11.08 -0.11
CA ASP A 208 -16.55 10.02 -1.03
C ASP A 208 -17.56 9.86 -2.18
N LEU A 209 -17.24 9.05 -3.18
CA LEU A 209 -18.14 8.75 -4.29
C LEU A 209 -19.46 8.12 -3.79
N PRO A 210 -20.59 8.35 -4.51
CA PRO A 210 -21.90 7.86 -4.06
C PRO A 210 -21.94 6.37 -3.71
N GLN A 211 -21.27 5.53 -4.50
CA GLN A 211 -21.20 4.09 -4.26
C GLN A 211 -20.38 3.73 -3.00
N GLN A 212 -19.35 4.49 -2.66
CA GLN A 212 -18.56 4.27 -1.45
C GLN A 212 -19.32 4.72 -0.21
N ILE A 213 -20.01 5.86 -0.30
CA ILE A 213 -20.91 6.32 0.77
C ILE A 213 -22.01 5.30 1.08
N ALA A 214 -22.52 4.58 0.08
CA ALA A 214 -23.50 3.52 0.30
C ALA A 214 -22.92 2.36 1.16
N LEU A 215 -21.69 1.93 0.87
CA LEU A 215 -20.98 0.90 1.66
C LEU A 215 -20.63 1.39 3.07
N ALA A 216 -20.13 2.63 3.18
CA ALA A 216 -19.81 3.24 4.46
C ALA A 216 -21.03 3.31 5.37
N ARG A 217 -22.18 3.71 4.82
CA ARG A 217 -23.44 3.84 5.56
C ARG A 217 -23.84 2.55 6.27
N GLU A 218 -23.76 1.42 5.58
CA GLU A 218 -24.06 0.11 6.17
C GLU A 218 -23.14 -0.17 7.39
N ASN A 219 -21.83 0.08 7.25
CA ASN A 219 -20.88 -0.11 8.35
C ASN A 219 -21.16 0.82 9.54
N ILE A 220 -21.46 2.09 9.28
CA ILE A 220 -21.75 3.08 10.32
C ILE A 220 -23.05 2.77 11.06
N GLU A 221 -24.08 2.32 10.33
CA GLU A 221 -25.37 1.90 10.91
C GLU A 221 -25.18 0.67 11.80
N ASN A 222 -24.43 -0.33 11.33
CA ASN A 222 -24.10 -1.52 12.12
C ASN A 222 -23.29 -1.18 13.39
N ALA A 223 -22.50 -0.11 13.36
CA ALA A 223 -21.76 0.37 14.53
C ALA A 223 -22.58 1.28 15.47
N GLY A 224 -23.84 1.63 15.12
CA GLY A 224 -24.71 2.48 15.93
C GLY A 224 -24.29 3.96 15.98
N LEU A 225 -23.45 4.42 15.05
CA LEU A 225 -22.85 5.77 15.07
C LEU A 225 -23.45 6.74 14.05
N SER A 226 -24.57 6.39 13.41
CA SER A 226 -25.22 7.23 12.38
C SER A 226 -25.68 8.61 12.85
N HIS A 227 -25.78 8.84 14.17
CA HIS A 227 -26.12 10.14 14.75
C HIS A 227 -24.90 11.10 14.85
N ARG A 228 -23.68 10.59 14.62
CA ARG A 228 -22.41 11.32 14.71
C ARG A 228 -21.58 11.29 13.45
N ILE A 229 -21.89 10.38 12.53
CA ILE A 229 -21.19 10.25 11.25
C ILE A 229 -22.16 10.56 10.12
N ASN A 230 -21.89 11.69 9.46
CA ASN A 230 -22.63 12.20 8.31
C ASN A 230 -21.95 11.78 7.00
N PHE A 231 -22.64 11.99 5.89
CA PHE A 231 -22.17 11.61 4.56
C PHE A 231 -22.40 12.74 3.58
N HIS A 232 -21.41 13.00 2.72
CA HIS A 232 -21.48 13.93 1.61
C HIS A 232 -20.95 13.23 0.35
N ALA A 233 -21.85 12.74 -0.48
CA ALA A 233 -21.48 12.05 -1.71
C ALA A 233 -20.92 13.05 -2.74
N VAL A 234 -19.67 12.88 -3.14
CA VAL A 234 -18.96 13.80 -4.04
C VAL A 234 -17.82 13.11 -4.79
N ASP A 235 -17.63 13.48 -6.05
CA ASP A 235 -16.35 13.29 -6.73
C ASP A 235 -15.46 14.49 -6.44
N MET A 236 -14.36 14.27 -5.72
CA MET A 236 -13.43 15.34 -5.31
C MET A 236 -12.77 16.05 -6.50
N LEU A 237 -12.74 15.44 -7.69
CA LEU A 237 -12.24 16.04 -8.92
C LEU A 237 -13.29 16.89 -9.66
N SER A 238 -14.56 16.77 -9.30
CA SER A 238 -15.65 17.53 -9.91
C SER A 238 -15.73 18.96 -9.37
N ASP A 239 -16.47 19.82 -10.06
CA ASP A 239 -16.82 21.17 -9.59
C ASP A 239 -18.00 21.18 -8.60
N SER A 240 -18.40 20.02 -8.08
CA SER A 240 -19.48 19.91 -7.10
C SER A 240 -19.14 20.70 -5.83
N PRO A 241 -20.11 21.39 -5.22
CA PRO A 241 -19.87 22.16 -4.01
C PRO A 241 -19.43 21.23 -2.86
N LEU A 242 -18.31 21.57 -2.23
CA LEU A 242 -17.84 20.91 -1.01
C LEU A 242 -18.47 21.57 0.23
N PRO A 243 -18.78 20.80 1.28
CA PRO A 243 -19.24 21.37 2.53
C PRO A 243 -18.15 22.23 3.17
N ALA A 244 -18.56 23.20 3.98
CA ALA A 244 -17.66 24.07 4.74
C ALA A 244 -17.91 23.86 6.24
N GLY A 245 -17.00 24.37 7.08
CA GLY A 245 -17.23 24.44 8.53
C GLY A 245 -16.50 23.40 9.37
N ALA A 246 -15.81 22.42 8.75
CA ALA A 246 -14.93 21.51 9.48
C ALA A 246 -13.76 22.23 10.15
N ASP A 247 -13.39 21.78 11.35
CA ASP A 247 -12.16 22.14 12.04
C ASP A 247 -10.96 21.44 11.42
N ILE A 248 -11.15 20.19 11.00
CA ILE A 248 -10.13 19.34 10.38
C ILE A 248 -10.64 18.78 9.06
N TRP A 249 -9.83 18.93 8.02
CA TRP A 249 -9.91 18.13 6.80
C TRP A 249 -8.88 17.02 6.90
N TRP A 250 -9.33 15.77 6.80
CA TRP A 250 -8.50 14.58 6.88
C TRP A 250 -8.45 13.90 5.52
N MET A 251 -7.25 13.56 5.06
CA MET A 251 -6.99 12.76 3.87
C MET A 251 -5.95 11.71 4.24
N SER A 252 -6.29 10.43 4.11
CA SER A 252 -5.38 9.34 4.45
C SER A 252 -5.34 8.30 3.35
N GLN A 253 -4.15 7.98 2.83
CA GLN A 253 -3.96 7.02 1.74
C GLN A 253 -4.95 7.28 0.58
N PHE A 254 -5.08 8.56 0.23
CA PHE A 254 -6.07 9.03 -0.74
C PHE A 254 -5.38 9.75 -1.89
N LEU A 255 -4.47 10.67 -1.58
CA LEU A 255 -3.86 11.54 -2.59
C LEU A 255 -2.81 10.80 -3.43
N ASP A 256 -2.23 9.72 -2.90
CA ASP A 256 -1.32 8.82 -3.62
C ASP A 256 -1.98 8.11 -4.83
N CYS A 257 -3.30 8.10 -4.91
CA CYS A 257 -4.10 7.54 -6.00
C CYS A 257 -4.33 8.50 -7.18
N PHE A 258 -3.84 9.73 -7.12
CA PHE A 258 -4.11 10.78 -8.11
C PHE A 258 -2.84 11.36 -8.71
N SER A 259 -2.93 11.96 -9.90
CA SER A 259 -1.82 12.69 -10.51
C SER A 259 -1.51 13.99 -9.74
N PRO A 260 -0.30 14.57 -9.90
CA PRO A 260 0.04 15.85 -9.28
C PRO A 260 -0.98 16.98 -9.57
N GLU A 261 -1.45 17.08 -10.80
CA GLU A 261 -2.42 18.09 -11.23
C GLU A 261 -3.77 17.89 -10.54
N GLN A 262 -4.20 16.63 -10.42
CA GLN A 262 -5.42 16.23 -9.73
C GLN A 262 -5.33 16.54 -8.23
N ILE A 263 -4.21 16.18 -7.57
CA ILE A 263 -3.95 16.51 -6.16
C ILE A 263 -4.06 18.03 -5.94
N ILE A 264 -3.37 18.83 -6.77
CA ILE A 264 -3.40 20.29 -6.66
C ILE A 264 -4.82 20.84 -6.86
N ALA A 265 -5.58 20.30 -7.83
CA ALA A 265 -6.95 20.73 -8.09
C ALA A 265 -7.88 20.45 -6.90
N MET A 266 -7.85 19.22 -6.35
CA MET A 266 -8.65 18.84 -5.18
C MET A 266 -8.30 19.68 -3.96
N LEU A 267 -7.01 19.85 -3.68
CA LEU A 267 -6.55 20.67 -2.56
C LEU A 267 -6.98 22.14 -2.73
N ARG A 268 -6.96 22.70 -3.95
CA ARG A 268 -7.49 24.05 -4.21
C ARG A 268 -8.99 24.14 -3.95
N ASN A 269 -9.77 23.11 -4.29
CA ASN A 269 -11.21 23.06 -3.97
C ASN A 269 -11.42 23.09 -2.45
N VAL A 270 -10.67 22.28 -1.70
CA VAL A 270 -10.69 22.27 -0.23
C VAL A 270 -10.29 23.63 0.34
N ALA A 271 -9.21 24.24 -0.15
CA ALA A 271 -8.74 25.54 0.30
C ALA A 271 -9.80 26.64 0.14
N ARG A 272 -10.67 26.58 -0.89
CA ARG A 272 -11.74 27.56 -1.11
C ARG A 272 -12.80 27.54 -0.02
N VAL A 273 -13.16 26.36 0.49
CA VAL A 273 -14.25 26.17 1.47
C VAL A 273 -13.75 26.08 2.92
N MET A 274 -12.45 25.89 3.12
CA MET A 274 -11.85 25.74 4.44
C MET A 274 -11.99 27.04 5.26
N LYS A 275 -12.57 26.93 6.46
CA LYS A 275 -12.78 28.08 7.36
C LYS A 275 -11.46 28.58 7.96
N PRO A 276 -11.38 29.86 8.40
CA PRO A 276 -10.22 30.35 9.13
C PRO A 276 -9.93 29.49 10.36
N GLY A 277 -8.65 29.18 10.60
CA GLY A 277 -8.20 28.38 11.75
C GLY A 277 -8.33 26.86 11.57
N ALA A 278 -9.05 26.39 10.56
CA ALA A 278 -9.10 24.96 10.26
C ALA A 278 -7.74 24.45 9.74
N LYS A 279 -7.53 23.14 9.90
CA LYS A 279 -6.29 22.45 9.51
C LYS A 279 -6.58 21.35 8.50
N LEU A 280 -5.60 21.08 7.65
CA LEU A 280 -5.60 19.95 6.73
C LEU A 280 -4.57 18.93 7.22
N PHE A 281 -5.02 17.73 7.52
CA PHE A 281 -4.21 16.61 7.96
C PHE A 281 -4.11 15.63 6.79
N ILE A 282 -2.89 15.33 6.37
CA ILE A 282 -2.60 14.38 5.29
C ILE A 282 -1.74 13.26 5.85
N MET A 283 -2.24 12.03 5.83
CA MET A 283 -1.50 10.85 6.26
C MET A 283 -1.20 9.96 5.06
N GLU A 284 0.06 9.89 4.67
CA GLU A 284 0.49 9.19 3.45
C GLU A 284 1.79 8.43 3.69
N LEU A 285 2.05 7.43 2.86
CA LEU A 285 3.33 6.74 2.78
C LEU A 285 4.24 7.41 1.75
N PHE A 286 5.29 8.08 2.22
CA PHE A 286 6.31 8.64 1.32
C PHE A 286 7.53 7.73 1.24
N TRP A 287 7.96 7.39 0.03
CA TRP A 287 9.05 6.42 -0.18
C TRP A 287 10.40 6.90 0.38
N ASP A 288 10.61 8.21 0.48
CA ASP A 288 11.81 8.87 1.00
C ASP A 288 11.71 9.24 2.49
N ALA A 289 10.60 8.93 3.17
CA ALA A 289 10.38 9.16 4.60
C ALA A 289 10.33 7.87 5.42
N GLN A 290 10.98 6.80 4.96
CA GLN A 290 10.93 5.50 5.61
C GLN A 290 12.15 5.25 6.50
N LYS A 291 11.91 4.60 7.65
CA LYS A 291 12.98 4.18 8.56
C LYS A 291 13.90 3.10 7.98
N PHE A 292 13.37 2.23 7.13
CA PHE A 292 14.07 1.05 6.61
C PHE A 292 14.04 1.01 5.08
N GLU A 293 15.14 0.55 4.48
CA GLU A 293 15.29 0.43 3.03
C GLU A 293 14.21 -0.43 2.39
N ALA A 294 13.87 -1.55 3.05
CA ALA A 294 12.86 -2.47 2.56
C ALA A 294 11.50 -1.78 2.37
N ALA A 295 11.14 -0.85 3.26
CA ALA A 295 9.91 -0.08 3.12
C ALA A 295 9.98 0.90 1.93
N SER A 296 11.08 1.65 1.78
CA SER A 296 11.31 2.50 0.60
C SER A 296 11.25 1.71 -0.71
N PHE A 297 11.85 0.52 -0.74
CA PHE A 297 11.81 -0.38 -1.89
C PHE A 297 10.38 -0.85 -2.19
N SER A 298 9.63 -1.30 -1.18
CA SER A 298 8.25 -1.73 -1.33
C SER A 298 7.35 -0.62 -1.88
N LEU A 299 7.47 0.61 -1.37
CA LEU A 299 6.67 1.74 -1.87
C LEU A 299 7.02 2.12 -3.32
N ASN A 300 8.31 2.09 -3.68
CA ASN A 300 8.72 2.33 -5.05
C ASN A 300 8.24 1.20 -6.01
N ALA A 301 8.31 -0.06 -5.59
CA ALA A 301 7.80 -1.18 -6.36
C ALA A 301 6.27 -1.10 -6.54
N SER A 302 5.53 -0.83 -5.46
CA SER A 302 4.07 -0.65 -5.50
C SER A 302 3.63 0.56 -6.33
N SER A 303 4.48 1.57 -6.48
CA SER A 303 4.23 2.69 -7.41
C SER A 303 4.10 2.22 -8.88
N LEU A 304 4.76 1.12 -9.25
CA LEU A 304 4.62 0.54 -10.59
C LEU A 304 3.24 -0.11 -10.78
N TYR A 305 2.62 -0.62 -9.72
CA TYR A 305 1.24 -1.11 -9.77
C TYR A 305 0.26 0.02 -10.11
N PHE A 306 0.38 1.20 -9.48
CA PHE A 306 -0.50 2.32 -9.78
C PHE A 306 -0.46 2.71 -11.26
N THR A 307 0.75 2.72 -11.82
CA THR A 307 0.97 2.99 -13.25
C THR A 307 0.41 1.87 -14.12
N CYS A 308 0.76 0.61 -13.85
CA CYS A 308 0.50 -0.47 -14.78
C CYS A 308 -0.93 -1.03 -14.68
N MET A 309 -1.49 -1.06 -13.47
CA MET A 309 -2.74 -1.74 -13.15
C MET A 309 -3.86 -0.78 -12.72
N ALA A 310 -3.55 0.30 -12.00
CA ALA A 310 -4.59 1.10 -11.37
C ALA A 310 -5.15 2.22 -12.25
N ASN A 311 -4.30 3.20 -12.63
CA ASN A 311 -4.75 4.40 -13.33
C ASN A 311 -3.74 4.99 -14.34
N GLY A 312 -2.46 4.60 -14.28
CA GLY A 312 -1.46 5.10 -15.23
C GLY A 312 -0.82 6.44 -14.89
N ASN A 313 -1.14 7.06 -13.75
CA ASN A 313 -0.73 8.43 -13.48
C ASN A 313 -0.46 8.78 -12.00
N SER A 314 -0.43 7.79 -11.11
CA SER A 314 -0.25 7.98 -9.67
C SER A 314 0.83 7.07 -9.08
N ARG A 315 1.18 7.27 -7.81
CA ARG A 315 2.31 6.62 -7.13
C ARG A 315 2.37 7.00 -5.65
N PHE A 316 3.16 6.24 -4.89
CA PHE A 316 3.72 6.77 -3.64
C PHE A 316 4.72 7.90 -3.98
N TYR A 317 4.42 9.10 -3.49
CA TYR A 317 5.21 10.30 -3.76
C TYR A 317 6.41 10.40 -2.83
N SER A 318 7.36 11.26 -3.19
CA SER A 318 8.38 11.76 -2.26
C SER A 318 7.80 12.92 -1.46
N VAL A 319 8.18 13.09 -0.19
CA VAL A 319 7.72 14.21 0.65
C VAL A 319 8.00 15.55 -0.01
N GLU A 320 9.20 15.75 -0.56
CA GLU A 320 9.61 17.03 -1.16
C GLU A 320 8.71 17.44 -2.34
N ARG A 321 8.38 16.50 -3.23
CA ARG A 321 7.42 16.78 -4.32
C ARG A 321 6.03 17.05 -3.79
N PHE A 322 5.62 16.36 -2.73
CA PHE A 322 4.31 16.55 -2.14
C PHE A 322 4.17 17.94 -1.47
N TYR A 323 5.23 18.42 -0.81
CA TYR A 323 5.32 19.78 -0.30
C TYR A 323 5.16 20.81 -1.42
N HIS A 324 5.76 20.56 -2.58
CA HIS A 324 5.57 21.41 -3.74
C HIS A 324 4.11 21.46 -4.20
N TYR A 325 3.40 20.32 -4.21
CA TYR A 325 1.97 20.27 -4.57
C TYR A 325 1.11 21.03 -3.57
N LEU A 326 1.35 20.84 -2.26
CA LEU A 326 0.68 21.59 -1.20
C LEU A 326 0.88 23.10 -1.35
N ASN A 327 2.13 23.51 -1.61
CA ASN A 327 2.49 24.90 -1.85
C ASN A 327 1.74 25.51 -3.05
N LEU A 328 1.64 24.79 -4.17
CA LEU A 328 0.88 25.22 -5.36
C LEU A 328 -0.63 25.25 -5.16
N ALA A 329 -1.13 24.45 -4.21
CA ALA A 329 -2.54 24.43 -3.81
C ALA A 329 -2.91 25.49 -2.77
N GLY A 330 -1.94 26.26 -2.27
CA GLY A 330 -2.17 27.31 -1.27
C GLY A 330 -2.09 26.82 0.18
N PHE A 331 -1.41 25.70 0.43
CA PHE A 331 -1.11 25.20 1.78
C PHE A 331 0.37 25.35 2.11
N GLN A 332 0.66 25.40 3.40
CA GLN A 332 2.00 25.21 3.96
C GLN A 332 1.94 24.14 5.05
N VAL A 333 3.02 23.38 5.18
CA VAL A 333 3.17 22.35 6.21
C VAL A 333 3.68 23.03 7.48
N ASP A 334 2.94 22.87 8.56
CA ASP A 334 3.30 23.37 9.89
C ASP A 334 4.09 22.33 10.67
N GLU A 335 3.65 21.08 10.59
CA GLU A 335 4.25 19.96 11.29
C GLU A 335 4.32 18.72 10.40
N ARG A 336 5.37 17.93 10.59
CA ARG A 336 5.56 16.62 9.99
C ARG A 336 5.91 15.63 11.08
N HIS A 337 5.15 14.55 11.15
CA HIS A 337 5.37 13.44 12.07
C HIS A 337 5.57 12.17 11.24
N ASP A 338 6.78 11.62 11.25
CA ASP A 338 7.13 10.42 10.50
C ASP A 338 6.99 9.15 11.33
N ASN A 339 6.92 8.01 10.65
CA ASN A 339 6.91 6.67 11.25
C ASN A 339 5.71 6.40 12.16
N LEU A 340 4.54 6.93 11.82
CA LEU A 340 3.28 6.51 12.41
C LEU A 340 2.94 5.10 11.89
N GLY A 341 2.56 4.21 12.80
CA GLY A 341 2.18 2.85 12.43
C GLY A 341 3.29 2.10 11.69
N VAL A 342 3.00 1.69 10.46
CA VAL A 342 3.88 0.90 9.59
C VAL A 342 4.77 1.75 8.67
N GLY A 343 4.91 3.04 8.94
CA GLY A 343 5.79 3.95 8.17
C GLY A 343 5.11 5.17 7.58
N HIS A 344 3.86 5.45 7.98
CA HIS A 344 3.12 6.62 7.53
C HIS A 344 3.74 7.92 8.05
N THR A 345 3.61 8.97 7.24
CA THR A 345 3.92 10.33 7.63
C THR A 345 2.61 11.11 7.74
N LEU A 346 2.41 11.78 8.86
CA LEU A 346 1.35 12.75 9.05
C LEU A 346 1.88 14.17 8.79
N LEU A 347 1.28 14.86 7.83
CA LEU A 347 1.50 16.27 7.54
C LEU A 347 0.33 17.09 8.07
N ILE A 348 0.61 18.03 8.97
CA ILE A 348 -0.37 19.00 9.46
C ILE A 348 -0.14 20.30 8.71
N CYS A 349 -1.13 20.70 7.92
CA CYS A 349 -1.06 21.81 6.99
C CYS A 349 -2.03 22.92 7.38
N GLN A 350 -1.65 24.15 7.06
CA GLN A 350 -2.55 25.31 7.11
C GLN A 350 -2.67 25.98 5.76
N LYS A 351 -3.84 26.58 5.51
CA LYS A 351 -4.05 27.42 4.33
C LYS A 351 -3.22 28.69 4.46
N LYS A 352 -2.52 29.04 3.38
CA LYS A 352 -1.77 30.30 3.28
C LYS A 352 -2.72 31.49 3.28
N LYS A 353 -2.24 32.58 3.85
CA LYS A 353 -2.96 33.86 3.88
C LYS A 353 -3.01 34.50 2.50
#